data_AF-A0A535ZGL6-F1
#
_entry.id   AF-A0A535ZGL6-F1
#
_cell.length_a   1.000
_cell.length_b   1.000
_cell.length_c   1.000
_cell.angle_alpha   90.00
_cell.angle_beta   90.00
_cell.angle_gamma   90.00
#
_symmetry.space_group_name_H-M   'P 1'
#
loop_
_entity.id
_entity.type
_entity.pdbx_description
1 polymer ?
#
loop_
_entity_poly.entity_id
_entity_poly.type
_entity_poly.pdbx_seq_one_letter_code
_entity_poly.pdbx_strand_id
1 'polypeptide(L)' 'MAEADRVGITPKSWTTQLHHGVMHLGKRWYVVSAELNEAGRAEGVRLDGPYADRAAAEAQVDRQQRAQG' A
#
# COMPACT_ATOMS: atom_id res chain seq x y z
N MET A 1 -13.54 -12.81 -25.20
CA MET A 1 -14.11 -11.78 -24.31
C MET A 1 -13.04 -11.45 -23.29
N ALA A 2 -12.32 -10.35 -23.47
CA ALA A 2 -11.40 -9.87 -22.45
C ALA A 2 -12.26 -9.18 -21.39
N GLU A 3 -12.46 -9.82 -20.25
CA GLU A 3 -12.84 -9.13 -19.04
C GLU A 3 -11.79 -8.03 -18.84
N ALA A 4 -12.18 -6.80 -19.19
CA ALA A 4 -11.38 -5.65 -18.84
C ALA A 4 -11.36 -5.64 -17.32
N ASP A 5 -10.25 -6.11 -16.73
CA ASP A 5 -9.86 -5.84 -15.35
C ASP A 5 -10.18 -4.38 -15.10
N ARG A 6 -11.32 -4.11 -14.47
CA ARG A 6 -11.73 -2.77 -14.08
C ARG A 6 -10.86 -2.40 -12.89
N VAL A 7 -9.58 -2.14 -13.17
CA VAL A 7 -8.75 -1.33 -12.31
C VAL A 7 -9.44 0.02 -12.34
N GLY A 8 -9.98 0.46 -11.20
CA GLY A 8 -10.62 1.78 -11.09
C GLY A 8 -9.70 2.86 -11.66
N ILE A 9 -10.25 4.05 -11.93
CA ILE A 9 -9.49 5.18 -12.46
C ILE A 9 -8.30 5.43 -11.52
N THR A 10 -7.11 4.94 -11.89
CA THR A 10 -5.88 5.21 -11.14
C THR A 10 -5.38 6.56 -11.65
N PRO A 11 -5.39 7.60 -10.81
CA PRO A 11 -4.86 8.89 -11.23
C PRO A 11 -3.40 8.73 -11.64
N LYS A 12 -2.98 9.35 -12.75
CA LYS A 12 -1.57 9.33 -13.17
C LYS A 12 -0.62 9.89 -12.09
N SER A 13 -1.12 10.73 -11.19
CA SER A 13 -0.35 11.23 -10.04
C SER A 13 0.04 10.13 -9.04
N TRP A 14 -0.56 8.95 -9.10
CA TRP A 14 -0.28 7.84 -8.17
C TRP A 14 0.77 6.87 -8.69
N THR A 15 1.10 6.89 -9.99
CA THR A 15 1.91 5.83 -10.62
C THR A 15 3.42 5.99 -10.42
N THR A 16 3.84 6.98 -9.64
CA THR A 16 5.25 7.27 -9.32
C THR A 16 5.46 7.46 -7.82
N GLN A 17 4.46 7.10 -7.01
CA GLN A 17 4.48 7.24 -5.56
C GLN A 17 4.48 5.85 -4.92
N LEU A 18 5.29 5.68 -3.88
CA LEU A 18 5.22 4.52 -3.00
C LEU A 18 4.06 4.74 -2.02
N HIS A 19 3.01 3.92 -2.16
CA HIS A 19 1.82 3.99 -1.31
C HIS A 19 2.01 3.12 -0.08
N HIS A 20 1.43 3.53 1.04
CA HIS A 20 1.48 2.83 2.32
C HIS A 20 0.08 2.69 2.88
N GLY A 21 -0.25 1.53 3.41
CA GLY A 21 -1.55 1.25 4.03
C GLY A 21 -1.44 0.26 5.17
N VAL A 22 -2.45 0.24 6.04
CA VAL A 22 -2.53 -0.75 7.12
C VAL A 22 -3.48 -1.86 6.70
N MET A 23 -3.02 -3.11 6.85
CA MET A 23 -3.79 -4.30 6.55
C MET A 23 -3.91 -5.19 7.79
N HIS A 24 -5.12 -5.66 8.06
CA HIS A 24 -5.37 -6.66 9.09
C HIS A 24 -5.48 -8.05 8.44
N LEU A 25 -4.54 -8.94 8.77
CA LEU A 25 -4.51 -10.31 8.27
C LEU A 25 -4.68 -11.29 9.44
N GLY A 26 -5.86 -11.92 9.53
CA GLY A 26 -6.21 -12.82 10.63
C GLY A 26 -6.32 -12.08 11.96
N LYS A 27 -5.32 -12.25 12.84
CA LYS A 27 -5.24 -11.62 14.18
C LYS A 27 -4.10 -10.60 14.30
N ARG A 28 -3.50 -10.20 13.17
CA ARG A 28 -2.25 -9.44 13.13
C ARG A 28 -2.39 -8.23 12.21
N TRP A 29 -1.73 -7.14 12.59
CA TRP A 29 -1.69 -5.90 11.82
C TRP A 29 -0.37 -5.82 11.05
N TYR A 30 -0.42 -5.37 9.81
CA TYR A 30 0.73 -5.18 8.94
C TYR A 30 0.65 -3.81 8.27
N VAL A 31 1.79 -3.28 7.89
CA VAL A 31 1.87 -2.20 6.92
C VAL A 31 2.17 -2.82 5.56
N VAL A 32 1.33 -2.51 4.58
CA VAL A 32 1.56 -2.85 3.18
C VAL A 32 2.09 -1.62 2.46
N SER A 33 3.13 -1.79 1.65
CA SER A 33 3.59 -0.75 0.74
C SER A 33 3.76 -1.26 -0.68
N ALA A 34 3.44 -0.43 -1.67
CA ALA A 34 3.53 -0.78 -3.08
C ALA A 34 3.60 0.47 -3.97
N GLU A 35 4.24 0.35 -5.11
CA GLU A 35 4.16 1.33 -6.20
C GLU A 35 3.03 0.92 -7.15
N LEU A 36 2.38 1.88 -7.79
CA LEU A 36 1.39 1.59 -8.83
C LEU A 36 2.03 1.86 -10.19
N ASN A 37 1.93 0.93 -11.14
CA ASN A 37 2.39 1.17 -12.51
C ASN A 37 1.35 1.92 -13.35
N GLU A 38 1.67 2.24 -14.60
CA GLU A 38 0.78 2.97 -15.52
C GLU A 38 -0.55 2.26 -15.81
N ALA A 39 -0.60 0.94 -15.63
CA ALA A 39 -1.81 0.14 -15.75
C ALA A 39 -2.61 0.05 -14.43
N GLY A 40 -2.18 0.76 -13.38
CA GLY A 40 -2.78 0.75 -12.05
C GLY A 40 -2.55 -0.55 -11.26
N ARG A 41 -1.54 -1.34 -11.63
CA ARG A 41 -1.17 -2.57 -10.91
C ARG A 41 -0.14 -2.26 -9.84
N ALA A 42 -0.28 -2.92 -8.69
CA ALA A 42 0.67 -2.84 -7.59
C ALA A 42 1.94 -3.64 -7.91
N GLU A 43 3.10 -2.99 -7.81
CA GLU A 43 4.42 -3.56 -7.96
C GLU A 43 5.26 -3.35 -6.69
N GLY A 44 6.27 -4.20 -6.50
CA GLY A 44 7.17 -4.07 -5.36
C GLY A 44 6.49 -4.21 -3.99
N VAL A 45 5.41 -4.99 -3.90
CA VAL A 45 4.61 -5.14 -2.67
C VAL A 45 5.46 -5.65 -1.50
N ARG A 46 5.48 -4.89 -0.40
CA ARG A 46 6.14 -5.26 0.85
C ARG A 46 5.13 -5.32 1.99
N LEU A 47 5.41 -6.20 2.95
CA LEU A 47 4.63 -6.35 4.18
C LEU A 47 5.57 -6.22 5.38
N ASP A 48 5.39 -5.15 6.15
CA ASP A 48 6.10 -4.92 7.39
C ASP A 48 5.21 -5.30 8.59
N GLY A 49 5.81 -5.88 9.62
CA GLY A 49 5.13 -6.31 10.84
C GLY A 49 5.46 -7.77 11.22
N PRO A 50 4.62 -8.42 12.04
CA PRO A 50 3.33 -7.93 12.54
C PRO A 50 3.46 -6.86 13.64
N TYR A 51 2.50 -5.93 13.67
CA TYR A 51 2.31 -4.95 14.74
C TYR A 51 1.30 -5.46 15.78
N ALA A 52 1.45 -4.96 17.01
CA ALA A 52 0.62 -5.35 18.14
C ALA A 52 -0.85 -4.93 17.95
N ASP A 53 -1.08 -3.75 17.40
CA ASP A 53 -2.40 -3.20 17.11
C ASP A 53 -2.37 -2.30 15.87
N ARG A 54 -3.55 -1.79 15.50
CA ARG A 54 -3.73 -0.88 14.36
C ARG A 54 -2.96 0.43 14.52
N ALA A 55 -2.97 1.00 15.73
CA ALA A 55 -2.34 2.30 15.99
C ALA A 55 -0.82 2.23 15.82
N ALA A 56 -0.19 1.12 16.23
CA ALA A 56 1.23 0.87 16.03
C ALA A 56 1.58 0.72 14.53
N ALA A 57 0.71 0.10 13.74
CA ALA A 57 0.87 0.00 12.29
C ALA A 57 0.68 1.38 11.61
N GLU A 58 -0.32 2.17 12.01
CA GLU A 58 -0.55 3.53 11.50
C GLU A 58 0.64 4.46 11.83
N ALA A 59 1.17 4.38 13.05
CA ALA A 59 2.36 5.13 13.43
C ALA A 59 3.60 4.75 12.59
N GLN A 60 3.68 3.49 12.12
CA GLN A 60 4.73 3.10 11.19
C GLN A 60 4.51 3.72 9.80
N VAL A 61 3.27 3.75 9.29
CA VAL A 61 2.94 4.42 8.02
C VAL A 61 3.40 5.87 8.07
N ASP A 62 3.07 6.60 9.14
CA ASP A 62 3.48 8.00 9.31
C ASP A 62 5.00 8.16 9.30
N ARG A 63 5.75 7.26 9.96
CA ARG A 63 7.22 7.26 9.92
C ARG A 63 7.75 7.03 8.51
N GLN A 64 7.20 6.06 7.79
CA GLN A 64 7.64 5.72 6.44
C GLN A 64 7.36 6.87 5.47
N GLN A 65 6.19 7.51 5.56
CA GLN A 65 5.84 8.67 4.74
C GLN A 65 6.76 9.87 5.01
N ARG A 66 7.11 10.14 6.28
CA ARG A 66 8.07 11.21 6.64
C ARG A 66 9.49 10.93 6.16
N ALA A 67 9.90 9.67 6.05
CA ALA A 67 11.23 9.31 5.56
C ALA A 67 11.38 9.46 4.03
N GLN A 68 10.27 9.64 3.30
CA GLN A 68 10.24 9.77 1.83
C GLN A 68 10.14 11.22 1.34
N GLY A 69 9.93 12.19 2.24
CA GLY A 69 9.88 13.63 1.95
C GLY A 69 11.13 14.35 2.44
#